data_AF-A0A6M5YPX9-F1
#
_entry.id   AF-A0A6M5YPX9-F1
#
_cell.length_a   1.000
_cell.length_b   1.000
_cell.length_c   1.000
_cell.angle_alpha   90.00
_cell.angle_beta   90.00
_cell.angle_gamma   90.00
#
_symmetry.space_group_name_H-M   'P 1'
#
loop_
_entity.id
_entity.type
_entity.pdbx_description
1 polymer ?
#
loop_
_entity_poly.entity_id
_entity_poly.type
_entity_poly.pdbx_seq_one_letter_code
_entity_poly.pdbx_strand_id
1 'polypeptide(L)'
;MSTTTTETPEVRDVLDRALKLSVAERELIARRLRDSIDAPPTDADWDYWKAEIKRRIEAVENGTMKTYTLEETMAYLRQVAAEGGRK
;
A
#
# COMPACT_ATOMS: atom_id res chain seq x y z
N MET A 1 5.80 -10.03 -15.03
CA MET A 1 7.19 -9.76 -15.46
C MET A 1 7.90 -9.14 -14.28
N SER A 2 8.82 -9.84 -13.64
CA SER A 2 9.60 -9.29 -12.53
C SER A 2 10.67 -8.38 -13.13
N THR A 3 10.52 -7.08 -12.97
CA THR A 3 11.59 -6.14 -13.29
C THR A 3 12.67 -6.32 -12.24
N THR A 4 13.75 -7.02 -12.60
CA THR A 4 14.97 -7.03 -11.79
C THR A 4 15.58 -5.64 -11.88
N THR A 5 15.23 -4.75 -10.95
CA THR A 5 15.85 -3.43 -10.84
C THR A 5 17.33 -3.64 -10.51
N THR A 6 18.19 -3.40 -11.49
CA THR A 6 19.64 -3.43 -11.27
C THR A 6 20.02 -2.13 -10.57
N GLU A 7 20.55 -2.21 -9.35
CA GLU A 7 21.07 -1.03 -8.64
C GLU A 7 22.27 -0.46 -9.41
N THR A 8 22.06 0.70 -10.01
CA THR A 8 23.14 1.47 -10.64
C THR A 8 24.12 1.97 -9.57
N PRO A 9 25.37 2.31 -9.95
CA PRO A 9 26.32 2.90 -9.01
C PRO A 9 25.77 4.15 -8.31
N GLU A 10 24.96 4.94 -9.02
CA GLU A 10 24.30 6.13 -8.48
C GLU A 10 23.27 5.79 -7.40
N VAL A 11 22.43 4.76 -7.62
CA VAL A 11 21.45 4.30 -6.61
C VAL A 11 22.16 3.88 -5.33
N ARG A 12 23.30 3.17 -5.45
CA ARG A 12 24.10 2.76 -4.29
C ARG A 12 24.71 3.94 -3.54
N ASP A 13 25.29 4.92 -4.24
CA ASP A 13 25.86 6.11 -3.59
C ASP A 13 24.79 6.90 -2.82
N VAL A 14 23.62 7.10 -3.41
CA VAL A 14 22.51 7.81 -2.76
C VAL A 14 22.04 7.06 -1.51
N LEU A 15 21.90 5.73 -1.59
CA LEU A 15 21.53 4.90 -0.45
C LEU A 15 22.59 4.92 0.66
N ASP A 16 23.86 4.74 0.32
CA ASP A 16 24.98 4.76 1.28
C ASP A 16 25.09 6.09 2.02
N ARG A 17 24.80 7.20 1.33
CA ARG A 17 24.76 8.53 1.93
C ARG A 17 23.55 8.71 2.83
N ALA A 18 22.37 8.27 2.39
CA ALA A 18 21.14 8.36 3.18
C ALA A 18 21.23 7.54 4.48
N LEU A 19 21.81 6.33 4.43
CA LEU A 19 21.94 5.44 5.58
C LEU A 19 22.86 5.99 6.69
N LYS A 20 23.74 6.94 6.38
CA LYS A 20 24.61 7.63 7.36
C LYS A 20 23.90 8.74 8.15
N LEU A 21 22.71 9.17 7.71
CA LEU A 21 21.95 10.24 8.37
C LEU A 21 21.21 9.74 9.61
N SER A 22 20.69 10.67 10.41
CA SER A 22 19.83 10.32 11.55
C SER A 22 18.54 9.63 11.10
N VAL A 23 17.88 8.91 12.01
CA VAL A 23 16.60 8.23 11.72
C VAL A 23 15.55 9.21 11.18
N ALA A 24 15.43 10.40 11.78
CA ALA A 24 14.46 11.41 11.39
C ALA A 24 14.71 11.95 9.97
N GLU A 25 15.97 12.18 9.61
CA GLU A 25 16.35 12.62 8.26
C GLU A 25 16.11 11.53 7.22
N ARG A 26 16.39 10.26 7.56
CA ARG A 26 16.07 9.12 6.69
C ARG A 26 14.56 8.99 6.45
N GLU A 27 13.74 9.17 7.48
CA GLU A 27 12.29 9.15 7.34
C GLU A 27 11.80 10.26 6.40
N LEU A 28 12.34 11.48 6.55
CA LEU A 28 12.02 12.60 5.67
C LEU A 28 12.37 12.30 4.19
N ILE A 29 13.56 11.74 3.95
CA ILE A 29 14.00 11.36 2.60
C ILE A 29 13.09 10.27 2.02
N ALA A 30 12.81 9.22 2.79
CA ALA A 30 11.95 8.12 2.36
C ALA A 30 10.54 8.61 1.99
N ARG A 31 9.98 9.51 2.79
CA ARG A 31 8.67 10.13 2.50
C ARG A 31 8.70 10.91 1.20
N ARG A 32 9.67 11.81 1.01
CA ARG A 32 9.80 12.60 -0.23
C ARG A 32 10.01 11.74 -1.47
N LEU A 33 10.81 10.69 -1.38
CA LEU A 33 11.02 9.76 -2.49
C LEU A 33 9.73 9.01 -2.82
N ARG A 34 9.00 8.52 -1.83
CA ARG A 34 7.69 7.90 -2.05
C ARG A 34 6.71 8.88 -2.70
N ASP A 35 6.58 10.07 -2.15
CA ASP A 35 5.66 11.09 -2.66
C ASP A 35 6.04 11.57 -4.09
N SER A 36 7.29 11.36 -4.53
CA SER A 36 7.72 11.61 -5.91
C SER A 36 7.30 10.52 -6.91
N ILE A 37 7.03 9.31 -6.42
CA ILE A 37 6.57 8.16 -7.21
C ILE A 37 5.04 8.15 -7.22
N ASP A 38 4.44 8.31 -6.03
CA ASP A 38 3.02 8.41 -5.81
C ASP A 38 2.61 9.88 -5.97
N ALA A 39 2.46 10.32 -7.23
CA ALA A 39 1.90 11.63 -7.50
C ALA A 39 0.57 11.78 -6.72
N PRO A 40 0.33 12.93 -6.06
CA PRO A 40 -0.92 13.13 -5.34
C PRO A 40 -2.09 12.89 -6.30
N PRO A 41 -3.18 12.24 -5.85
CA PRO A 41 -4.34 12.00 -6.69
C PRO A 41 -4.77 13.30 -7.34
N THR A 42 -5.00 13.26 -8.65
CA THR A 42 -5.58 14.39 -9.37
C THR A 42 -7.03 14.59 -8.92
N ASP A 43 -7.62 15.76 -9.20
CA ASP A 43 -9.04 15.98 -8.96
C ASP A 43 -9.91 14.95 -9.71
N ALA A 44 -9.45 14.49 -10.88
CA ALA A 44 -10.10 13.43 -11.64
C ALA A 44 -10.03 12.06 -10.93
N ASP A 45 -8.90 11.73 -10.30
CA ASP A 45 -8.78 10.52 -9.47
C ASP A 45 -9.72 10.59 -8.27
N TRP A 46 -9.87 11.77 -7.68
CA TRP A 46 -10.75 11.98 -6.54
C TRP A 46 -12.23 11.78 -6.90
N ASP A 47 -12.68 12.28 -8.06
CA ASP A 47 -14.05 12.08 -8.50
C ASP A 47 -14.36 10.62 -8.87
N TYR A 48 -13.40 9.92 -9.46
CA TYR A 48 -13.49 8.46 -9.65
C TYR A 48 -13.66 7.74 -8.31
N TRP A 49 -12.83 8.06 -7.31
CA TRP A 49 -12.90 7.42 -6.00
C TRP A 49 -14.20 7.74 -5.26
N LYS A 50 -14.72 8.97 -5.35
CA LYS A 50 -16.05 9.30 -4.80
C LYS A 50 -17.15 8.44 -5.42
N ALA A 51 -17.14 8.31 -6.74
CA ALA A 51 -18.12 7.50 -7.46
C ALA A 51 -18.03 6.03 -7.03
N GLU A 52 -16.81 5.50 -6.90
CA GLU A 52 -16.59 4.12 -6.46
C GLU A 52 -17.01 3.90 -5.00
N ILE A 53 -16.69 4.83 -4.09
CA ILE A 53 -17.14 4.77 -2.69
C ILE A 53 -18.66 4.73 -2.63
N LYS A 54 -19.34 5.62 -3.35
CA LYS A 54 -20.81 5.64 -3.41
C LYS A 54 -21.35 4.31 -3.93
N ARG A 55 -20.82 3.80 -5.04
CA ARG A 55 -21.23 2.51 -5.62
C ARG A 55 -21.06 1.35 -4.63
N ARG A 56 -19.97 1.32 -3.86
CA ARG A 56 -19.73 0.26 -2.87
C ARG A 56 -20.68 0.35 -1.68
N ILE A 57 -20.97 1.55 -1.20
CA ILE A 57 -21.97 1.76 -0.13
C ILE A 57 -23.34 1.25 -0.61
N GLU A 58 -23.78 1.70 -1.79
CA GLU A 58 -25.06 1.26 -2.37
C GLU A 58 -25.12 -0.26 -2.52
N ALA A 59 -24.02 -0.88 -2.97
CA ALA A 59 -23.95 -2.33 -3.12
C ALA A 59 -24.06 -3.10 -1.78
N VAL A 60 -23.58 -2.52 -0.69
CA VAL A 60 -23.77 -3.09 0.66
C VAL A 60 -25.21 -2.89 1.12
N GLU A 61 -25.75 -1.68 0.99
CA GLU A 61 -27.10 -1.32 1.44
C GLU A 61 -28.20 -2.09 0.70
N ASN A 62 -28.01 -2.35 -0.60
CA ASN A 62 -28.96 -3.10 -1.41
C ASN A 62 -28.70 -4.62 -1.42
N GLY A 63 -27.70 -5.11 -0.67
CA GLY A 63 -27.38 -6.52 -0.55
C GLY A 63 -26.78 -7.18 -1.80
N THR A 64 -26.33 -6.41 -2.79
CA THR A 64 -25.67 -6.96 -4.00
C THR A 64 -24.19 -7.26 -3.80
N MET A 65 -23.57 -6.70 -2.76
CA MET A 65 -22.20 -6.99 -2.37
C MET A 65 -22.15 -8.20 -1.43
N LYS A 66 -21.30 -9.17 -1.76
CA LYS A 66 -20.96 -10.25 -0.82
C LYS A 66 -20.24 -9.65 0.39
N THR A 67 -20.85 -9.79 1.56
CA THR A 67 -20.24 -9.42 2.84
C THR A 67 -19.80 -10.67 3.59
N TYR A 68 -18.92 -10.49 4.55
CA TYR A 68 -18.50 -11.53 5.48
C TYR A 68 -18.75 -11.02 6.90
N THR A 69 -19.18 -11.91 7.77
CA THR A 69 -19.27 -11.62 9.19
C THR A 69 -17.88 -11.42 9.79
N LEU A 70 -17.84 -10.76 10.95
CA LEU A 70 -16.61 -10.63 11.72
C LEU A 70 -16.04 -12.01 12.07
N GLU A 71 -16.90 -12.98 12.41
CA GLU A 71 -16.46 -14.33 12.78
C GLU A 71 -15.77 -15.05 11.62
N GLU A 72 -16.36 -15.04 10.43
CA GLU A 72 -15.75 -15.60 9.21
C GLU A 72 -14.40 -14.94 8.91
N THR A 73 -14.35 -13.61 9.01
CA THR A 73 -13.12 -12.85 8.79
C THR A 73 -12.04 -13.24 9.79
N MET A 74 -12.38 -13.32 11.08
CA MET A 74 -11.44 -13.68 12.14
C MET A 74 -10.98 -15.14 12.04
N ALA A 75 -11.85 -16.05 11.61
CA ALA A 75 -11.48 -17.44 11.36
C ALA A 75 -10.45 -17.55 10.22
N TYR A 76 -10.68 -16.83 9.12
CA TYR A 76 -9.75 -16.78 8.00
C TYR A 76 -8.38 -16.20 8.42
N LEU A 77 -8.37 -15.07 9.15
CA LEU A 77 -7.11 -14.46 9.58
C LEU A 77 -6.28 -15.38 10.50
N ARG A 78 -6.93 -16.14 11.39
CA ARG A 78 -6.26 -17.15 12.21
C ARG A 78 -5.63 -18.26 11.36
N GLN A 79 -6.36 -18.73 10.34
CA GLN A 79 -5.85 -19.75 9.42
C GLN A 79 -4.61 -19.23 8.67
N VAL A 80 -4.69 -18.02 8.08
CA VAL A 80 -3.57 -17.40 7.37
C VAL A 80 -2.35 -17.22 8.27
N ALA A 81 -2.55 -16.79 9.52
CA ALA A 81 -1.47 -16.65 10.50
C ALA A 81 -0.81 -18.01 10.84
N ALA A 82 -1.61 -19.07 11.00
CA ALA A 82 -1.10 -20.41 11.25
C ALA A 82 -0.34 -21.02 10.06
N GLU A 83 -0.69 -20.63 8.83
CA GLU A 83 0.00 -21.04 7.61
C GLU A 83 1.28 -20.22 7.37
N GLY A 84 1.26 -18.91 7.67
CA GLY A 84 2.41 -18.01 7.55
C GLY A 84 3.51 -18.24 8.58
N GLY A 85 3.20 -18.88 9.71
CA GLY A 85 4.18 -19.28 10.73
C GLY A 85 4.93 -20.59 10.44
N ARG A 86 4.66 -21.27 9.32
CA ARG A 86 5.39 -22.47 8.86
C ARG A 86 6.47 -22.13 7.80
N LYS A 87 7.31 -21.14 8.07
CA LYS A 87 8.52 -20.88 7.27
C LYS A 87 9.72 -20.70 8.18
#